data_AF-R7MC64-F1
#
_entry.id   AF-R7MC64-F1
#
_cell.length_a   1.000
_cell.length_b   1.000
_cell.length_c   1.000
_cell.angle_alpha   90.00
_cell.angle_beta   90.00
_cell.angle_gamma   90.00
#
_symmetry.space_group_name_H-M   'P 1'
#
loop_
_entity.id
_entity.type
_entity.pdbx_description
1 polymer ?
#
loop_
_entity_poly.entity_id
_entity_poly.type
_entity_poly.pdbx_seq_one_letter_code
_entity_poly.pdbx_strand_id
1 'polypeptide(L)'
;MDIERIQLKGQLSEAKSKFKHLDTEAAGLVILIRSLLNPFEEDTLKLEVEKASVAFNRLQEVFGEMQTLNTKIQKLEDYFG
;
A
#
# COMPACT_ATOMS: atom_id res chain seq x y z
N MET A 1 32.27 -8.41 12.00
CA MET A 1 30.87 -8.08 11.67
C MET A 1 30.84 -7.85 10.18
N ASP A 2 30.07 -8.63 9.44
CA ASP A 2 30.10 -8.60 7.98
C ASP A 2 29.34 -7.37 7.46
N ILE A 3 29.99 -6.55 6.63
CA ILE A 3 29.44 -5.28 6.12
C ILE A 3 28.18 -5.54 5.30
N GLU A 4 28.18 -6.63 4.52
CA GLU A 4 27.04 -7.06 3.71
C GLU A 4 25.82 -7.36 4.58
N ARG A 5 26.03 -8.05 5.71
CA ARG A 5 24.95 -8.39 6.65
C ARG A 5 24.31 -7.15 7.27
N ILE A 6 25.10 -6.11 7.55
CA ILE A 6 24.60 -4.83 8.06
C ILE A 6 23.75 -4.13 6.99
N GLN A 7 24.22 -4.10 5.74
CA GLN A 7 23.49 -3.50 4.63
C GLN A 7 22.14 -4.18 4.38
N LEU A 8 22.11 -5.51 4.35
CA LEU A 8 20.88 -6.29 4.14
C LEU A 8 19.85 -6.06 5.27
N LYS A 9 20.31 -5.90 6.53
CA LYS A 9 19.42 -5.53 7.64
C LYS A 9 18.86 -4.12 7.49
N GLY A 10 19.67 -3.18 7.00
CA GLY A 10 19.21 -1.83 6.66
C GLY A 10 18.11 -1.86 5.61
N GLN A 11 18.31 -2.60 4.52
CA GLN A 11 17.31 -2.76 3.46
C GLN A 11 16.01 -3.40 3.96
N LEU A 12 16.09 -4.38 4.87
CA LEU A 12 14.91 -4.99 5.48
C LEU A 12 14.13 -3.98 6.31
N SER A 13 14.82 -3.20 7.14
CA SER A 13 14.19 -2.15 7.96
C SER A 13 13.52 -1.09 7.10
N GLU A 14 14.17 -0.64 6.03
CA GLU A 14 13.64 0.33 5.09
C GLU A 14 12.40 -0.21 4.36
N ALA A 15 12.46 -1.44 3.87
CA ALA A 15 11.35 -2.07 3.18
C ALA A 15 10.11 -2.20 4.09
N LYS A 16 10.30 -2.63 5.35
CA LYS A 16 9.21 -2.71 6.35
C LYS A 16 8.61 -1.34 6.67
N SER A 17 9.45 -0.33 6.81
CA SER A 17 9.00 1.05 7.07
C SER A 17 8.15 1.57 5.90
N LYS A 18 8.65 1.42 4.67
CA LYS A 18 7.92 1.83 3.46
C LYS A 18 6.60 1.06 3.31
N PHE A 19 6.61 -0.25 3.56
CA PHE A 19 5.38 -1.07 3.52
C PHE A 19 4.32 -0.53 4.48
N LYS A 20 4.67 -0.24 5.73
CA LYS A 20 3.73 0.28 6.73
C LYS A 20 3.15 1.64 6.34
N HIS A 21 3.97 2.50 5.73
CA HIS A 21 3.50 3.80 5.23
C HIS A 21 2.48 3.63 4.10
N LEU A 22 2.78 2.78 3.12
CA LEU A 22 1.88 2.47 2.01
C LEU A 22 0.59 1.77 2.49
N ASP A 23 0.67 0.90 3.49
CA ASP A 23 -0.51 0.26 4.09
C ASP A 23 -1.46 1.29 4.72
N THR A 24 -0.89 2.31 5.38
CA THR A 24 -1.67 3.43 5.92
C THR A 24 -2.32 4.26 4.81
N GLU A 25 -1.60 4.53 3.72
CA GLU A 25 -2.14 5.21 2.54
C GLU A 25 -3.28 4.41 1.89
N ALA A 26 -3.07 3.11 1.67
CA ALA A 26 -4.06 2.20 1.11
C ALA A 26 -5.36 2.17 1.94
N ALA A 27 -5.23 2.09 3.27
CA ALA A 27 -6.38 2.16 4.17
C ALA A 27 -7.16 3.48 4.03
N GLY A 28 -6.45 4.60 3.93
CA GLY A 28 -7.05 5.92 3.69
C GLY A 28 -7.79 5.99 2.35
N LEU A 29 -7.19 5.46 1.29
CA LEU A 29 -7.81 5.40 -0.05
C LEU A 29 -9.08 4.55 -0.05
N VAL A 30 -9.09 3.40 0.64
CA VAL A 30 -10.30 2.56 0.78
C VAL A 30 -11.43 3.32 1.49
N ILE A 31 -11.12 4.05 2.56
CA ILE A 31 -12.12 4.87 3.26
C ILE A 31 -12.66 5.98 2.35
N LEU A 32 -11.78 6.68 1.64
CA LEU A 32 -12.16 7.73 0.70
C LEU A 32 -13.06 7.18 -0.40
N ILE A 33 -12.67 6.09 -1.07
CA ILE A 33 -13.47 5.45 -2.13
C ILE A 33 -14.86 5.10 -1.62
N ARG A 34 -14.98 4.52 -0.41
CA ARG A 34 -16.27 4.18 0.20
C ARG A 34 -17.15 5.41 0.46
N SER A 35 -16.54 6.55 0.82
CA SER A 35 -17.29 7.80 0.98
C SER A 35 -17.79 8.38 -0.34
N LEU A 36 -16.99 8.26 -1.41
CA LEU A 36 -17.33 8.75 -2.75
C LEU A 36 -18.38 7.88 -3.45
N LEU A 37 -18.38 6.58 -3.16
CA LEU A 37 -19.30 5.57 -3.69
C LEU A 37 -20.28 5.10 -2.61
N ASN A 38 -20.97 6.04 -1.97
CA ASN A 38 -21.93 5.74 -0.91
C ASN A 38 -23.08 4.86 -1.46
N PRO A 39 -23.23 3.60 -1.00
CA PRO A 39 -24.27 2.71 -1.51
C PRO A 39 -25.69 3.10 -1.07
N PHE A 40 -25.82 4.06 -0.15
CA PHE A 40 -27.10 4.56 0.35
C PHE A 40 -27.55 5.87 -0.32
N GLU A 41 -26.82 6.37 -1.32
CA GLU A 41 -27.28 7.50 -2.12
C GLU A 41 -28.46 7.05 -2.99
N GLU A 42 -29.60 7.74 -2.86
CA GLU A 42 -30.83 7.42 -3.60
C GLU A 42 -30.70 7.78 -5.09
N ASP A 43 -29.98 8.88 -5.39
CA ASP A 43 -29.72 9.33 -6.76
C ASP A 43 -28.26 9.05 -7.15
N THR A 44 -28.04 7.94 -7.85
CA THR A 44 -26.71 7.50 -8.26
C THR A 44 -25.94 8.50 -9.14
N LEU A 45 -26.62 9.47 -9.76
CA LEU A 45 -25.94 10.53 -10.53
C LEU A 45 -25.19 11.53 -9.64
N LYS A 46 -25.44 11.53 -8.33
CA LYS A 46 -24.70 12.36 -7.35
C LYS A 46 -23.40 11.72 -6.86
N LEU A 47 -23.15 10.46 -7.21
CA LEU A 47 -21.92 9.78 -6.83
C LEU A 47 -20.71 10.47 -7.51
N GLU A 48 -19.63 10.63 -6.75
CA GLU A 48 -18.41 11.25 -7.26
C GLU A 48 -17.51 10.23 -7.99
N VAL A 49 -18.06 9.59 -9.03
CA VAL A 49 -17.44 8.45 -9.72
C VAL A 49 -16.06 8.77 -10.30
N GLU A 50 -15.88 9.96 -10.87
CA GLU A 50 -14.57 10.39 -11.41
C GLU A 50 -13.50 10.48 -10.31
N LYS A 51 -13.84 11.06 -9.14
CA LYS A 51 -12.91 11.14 -8.02
C LYS A 51 -12.61 9.76 -7.44
N ALA A 52 -13.63 8.89 -7.39
CA ALA A 52 -13.45 7.51 -6.95
C ALA A 52 -12.52 6.75 -7.90
N SER A 53 -12.63 6.96 -9.22
CA SER A 53 -11.73 6.37 -10.22
C SER A 53 -10.28 6.80 -10.03
N VAL A 54 -10.02 8.09 -9.80
CA VAL A 54 -8.68 8.61 -9.49
C VAL A 54 -8.12 7.96 -8.22
N ALA A 55 -8.93 7.88 -7.16
CA ALA A 55 -8.51 7.23 -5.91
C ALA A 55 -8.24 5.73 -6.08
N PHE A 56 -9.04 5.03 -6.90
CA PHE A 56 -8.83 3.62 -7.24
C PHE A 56 -7.53 3.38 -8.00
N ASN A 57 -7.21 4.23 -8.97
CA ASN A 57 -5.95 4.12 -9.71
C ASN A 57 -4.75 4.24 -8.77
N ARG A 58 -4.78 5.20 -7.84
CA ARG A 58 -3.75 5.34 -6.82
C ARG A 58 -3.69 4.12 -5.89
N LEU A 59 -4.84 3.59 -5.48
CA LEU A 59 -4.90 2.38 -4.66
C LEU A 59 -4.26 1.19 -5.36
N GLN A 60 -4.50 1.03 -6.66
CA GLN A 60 -3.90 -0.03 -7.47
C GLN A 60 -2.38 0.08 -7.53
N GLU A 61 -1.84 1.29 -7.71
CA GLU A 61 -0.39 1.54 -7.68
C GLU A 61 0.21 1.17 -6.32
N VAL A 62 -0.36 1.72 -5.24
CA VAL A 62 0.09 1.48 -3.86
C VAL A 62 0.06 -0.02 -3.54
N PHE A 63 -1.01 -0.71 -3.92
CA PHE A 63 -1.14 -2.15 -3.70
C PHE A 63 -0.06 -2.95 -4.45
N GLY A 64 0.25 -2.59 -5.70
CA GLY A 64 1.34 -3.22 -6.47
C GLY A 64 2.73 -2.99 -5.85
N GLU A 65 2.99 -1.77 -5.36
CA GLU A 65 4.22 -1.49 -4.61
C GLU A 65 4.30 -2.32 -3.32
N MET A 66 3.20 -2.45 -2.59
CA MET A 66 3.13 -3.27 -1.37
C MET A 66 3.40 -4.74 -1.65
N GLN A 67 2.84 -5.32 -2.72
CA GLN A 67 3.12 -6.72 -3.11
C GLN A 67 4.61 -6.93 -3.40
N THR A 68 5.24 -5.97 -4.08
CA THR A 68 6.67 -6.00 -4.39
C THR A 68 7.51 -5.92 -3.10
N LEU A 69 7.16 -5.01 -2.19
CA LEU A 69 7.83 -4.87 -0.91
C LEU A 69 7.66 -6.10 -0.02
N ASN A 70 6.45 -6.67 0.04
CA ASN A 70 6.17 -7.87 0.81
C ASN A 70 7.05 -9.04 0.34
N THR A 71 7.16 -9.22 -0.97
CA THR A 71 8.06 -10.23 -1.56
C THR A 71 9.53 -9.98 -1.20
N LYS A 72 9.97 -8.72 -1.20
CA LYS A 72 11.34 -8.35 -0.78
C LYS A 72 11.58 -8.61 0.70
N ILE A 73 10.61 -8.26 1.56
CA ILE A 73 10.66 -8.47 3.01
C ILE A 73 10.79 -9.97 3.29
N GLN A 74 9.91 -10.80 2.70
CA GLN A 74 9.93 -12.25 2.88
C GLN A 74 11.30 -12.85 2.54
N LYS A 75 11.86 -12.50 1.37
CA LYS A 75 13.20 -12.97 0.96
C LYS A 75 14.31 -12.58 1.94
N LEU A 76 14.26 -11.37 2.46
CA LEU A 76 15.25 -10.88 3.41
C LEU A 76 15.07 -11.52 4.80
N GLU A 77 13.83 -11.74 5.23
CA GLU A 77 13.53 -12.47 6.47
C GLU A 77 14.00 -13.92 6.39
N ASP A 78 13.73 -14.60 5.28
CA ASP A 78 14.18 -15.98 5.02
C ASP A 78 15.72 -16.08 5.01
N TYR A 79 16.43 -15.03 4.54
CA TYR A 79 17.89 -14.97 4.58
C TYR A 79 18.45 -14.81 6.01
N PHE A 80 17.69 -14.20 6.93
CA PHE A 80 18.13 -13.95 8.31
C PHE A 80 17.60 -14.96 9.34
N GLY A 81 16.57 -15.72 8.99
CA GLY A 81 16.03 -16.84 9.78
C GLY A 81 16.97 -18.02 9.83
#